data_AF-A0A960RL99-F1
#
_entry.id   AF-A0A960RL99-F1
#
_cell.length_a   1.000
_cell.length_b   1.000
_cell.length_c   1.000
_cell.angle_alpha   90.00
_cell.angle_beta   90.00
_cell.angle_gamma   90.00
#
_symmetry.space_group_name_H-M   'P 1'
#
loop_
_entity.id
_entity.type
_entity.pdbx_description
1 polymer ?
#
loop_
_entity_poly.entity_id
_entity_poly.type
_entity_poly.pdbx_seq_one_letter_code
_entity_poly.pdbx_strand_id
1 'polypeptide(L)'
;LLRLADTCFDEAEHLAENTAVLTRIRHARLPIRFAQLSALPLDAPGRDAALTQFEHDARAAGITQLSEHIPLERTMAYLRQGVHLTHFARYAGGWSPFDDPWPVKCDSYQQGKAHCP
;
A
#
# COMPACT_ATOMS: atom_id res chain seq x y z
N LEU A 1 12.72 -15.01 -0.79
CA LEU A 1 12.55 -13.83 -1.66
C LEU A 1 12.98 -12.54 -0.97
N LEU A 2 12.38 -12.13 0.15
CA LEU A 2 12.75 -10.86 0.84
C LEU A 2 14.24 -10.75 1.21
N ARG A 3 14.86 -11.83 1.71
CA ARG A 3 16.30 -11.84 2.03
C ARG A 3 17.20 -11.64 0.79
N LEU A 4 16.83 -12.27 -0.32
CA LEU A 4 17.57 -12.12 -1.59
C LEU A 4 17.45 -10.69 -2.11
N ALA A 5 16.24 -10.12 -2.08
CA ALA A 5 16.01 -8.74 -2.47
C ALA A 5 16.85 -7.78 -1.60
N ASP A 6 16.91 -8.01 -0.29
CA ASP A 6 17.71 -7.21 0.64
C ASP A 6 19.19 -7.21 0.27
N THR A 7 19.78 -8.39 0.03
CA THR A 7 21.17 -8.52 -0.41
C THR A 7 21.44 -7.85 -1.76
N CYS A 8 20.50 -7.95 -2.71
CA CYS A 8 20.65 -7.25 -3.99
C CYS A 8 20.62 -5.72 -3.82
N PHE A 9 19.81 -5.20 -2.90
CA PHE A 9 19.79 -3.76 -2.61
C PHE A 9 21.04 -3.30 -1.87
N ASP A 10 21.60 -4.11 -0.96
CA ASP A 10 22.87 -3.79 -0.32
C ASP A 10 24.01 -3.65 -1.36
N GLU A 11 24.09 -4.59 -2.30
CA GLU A 11 25.08 -4.53 -3.38
C GLU A 11 24.83 -3.33 -4.30
N ALA A 12 23.57 -3.06 -4.66
CA ALA A 12 23.23 -1.90 -5.48
C ALA A 12 23.61 -0.57 -4.79
N GLU A 13 23.36 -0.43 -3.49
CA GLU A 13 23.76 0.76 -2.72
C GLU A 13 25.29 0.89 -2.66
N HIS A 14 26.03 -0.22 -2.56
CA HIS A 14 27.50 -0.22 -2.57
C HIS A 14 28.07 0.22 -3.93
N LEU A 15 27.46 -0.23 -5.02
CA LEU A 15 27.87 0.08 -6.40
C LEU A 15 27.35 1.43 -6.92
N ALA A 16 26.64 2.21 -6.10
CA ALA A 16 26.06 3.47 -6.53
C ALA A 16 27.14 4.51 -6.91
N GLU A 17 27.14 4.92 -8.18
CA GLU A 17 28.16 5.80 -8.76
C GLU A 17 28.11 7.24 -8.22
N ASN A 18 26.96 7.67 -7.72
CA ASN A 18 26.74 9.01 -7.17
C ASN A 18 25.52 9.06 -6.24
N THR A 19 25.34 10.19 -5.57
CA THR A 19 24.26 10.44 -4.61
C THR A 19 22.85 10.38 -5.22
N ALA A 20 22.69 10.76 -6.49
CA ALA A 20 21.40 10.69 -7.17
C ALA A 20 20.99 9.23 -7.44
N VAL A 21 21.95 8.41 -7.88
CA VAL A 21 21.75 6.96 -8.07
C VAL A 21 21.45 6.28 -6.74
N LEU A 22 22.23 6.57 -5.69
CA LEU A 22 22.01 6.02 -4.35
C LEU A 22 20.61 6.36 -3.81
N THR A 23 20.17 7.60 -3.97
CA THR A 23 18.81 8.04 -3.57
C THR A 23 17.74 7.22 -4.28
N ARG A 24 17.88 7.01 -5.59
CA ARG A 24 16.92 6.21 -6.38
C ARG A 24 16.88 4.75 -5.92
N ILE A 25 18.03 4.15 -5.62
CA ILE A 25 18.13 2.77 -5.12
C ILE A 25 17.43 2.66 -3.77
N ARG A 26 17.69 3.60 -2.84
CA ARG A 26 17.04 3.63 -1.52
C ARG A 26 15.53 3.79 -1.62
N HIS A 27 15.03 4.64 -2.53
CA HIS A 27 13.60 4.75 -2.79
C HIS A 27 13.01 3.43 -3.31
N ALA A 28 13.71 2.77 -4.25
CA ALA A 28 13.28 1.48 -4.80
C ALA A 28 13.31 0.34 -3.76
N ARG A 29 14.09 0.48 -2.68
CA ARG A 29 14.14 -0.48 -1.56
C ARG A 29 12.93 -0.38 -0.62
N LEU A 30 12.22 0.75 -0.59
CA LEU A 30 11.12 0.98 0.36
C LEU A 30 10.01 -0.09 0.34
N PRO A 31 9.54 -0.59 -0.82
CA PRO A 31 8.56 -1.68 -0.86
C PRO A 31 9.06 -2.99 -0.23
N ILE A 32 10.36 -3.29 -0.34
CA ILE A 32 10.96 -4.49 0.28
C ILE A 32 11.01 -4.31 1.80
N ARG A 33 11.44 -3.13 2.27
CA ARG A 33 11.44 -2.80 3.71
C ARG A 33 10.05 -2.85 4.31
N PHE A 34 9.06 -2.35 3.59
CA PHE A 34 7.66 -2.44 3.98
C PHE A 34 7.25 -3.91 4.18
N ALA A 35 7.47 -4.77 3.18
CA ALA A 35 7.12 -6.20 3.28
C ALA A 35 7.87 -6.93 4.40
N GLN A 36 9.13 -6.56 4.68
CA GLN A 36 9.89 -7.08 5.82
C GLN A 36 9.25 -6.67 7.16
N LEU A 37 8.85 -5.40 7.29
CA LEU A 37 8.16 -4.86 8.48
C LEU A 37 6.78 -5.52 8.70
N SER A 38 6.03 -5.77 7.63
CA SER A 38 4.75 -6.47 7.70
C SER A 38 4.90 -7.92 8.16
N ALA A 39 6.04 -8.55 7.87
CA ALA A 39 6.33 -9.93 8.27
C ALA A 39 7.03 -10.06 9.63
N LEU A 40 7.52 -8.96 10.21
CA LEU A 40 8.18 -8.95 11.52
C LEU A 40 7.15 -9.27 12.63
N PRO A 41 7.51 -10.11 13.63
CA PRO A 41 6.70 -10.27 14.84
C PRO A 41 6.50 -8.93 15.58
N LEU A 42 5.40 -8.84 16.35
CA LEU A 42 5.08 -7.62 17.10
C LEU A 42 6.07 -7.35 18.24
N ASP A 43 6.64 -8.41 18.82
CA ASP A 43 7.60 -8.39 19.92
C ASP A 43 9.06 -8.42 19.45
N ALA A 44 9.31 -8.33 18.14
CA ALA A 44 10.67 -8.37 17.61
C ALA A 44 11.52 -7.21 18.17
N PRO A 45 12.72 -7.49 18.69
CA PRO A 45 13.59 -6.45 19.22
C PRO A 45 13.95 -5.45 18.12
N GLY A 46 13.87 -4.16 18.43
CA GLY A 46 14.18 -3.07 17.49
C GLY A 46 13.09 -2.79 16.45
N ARG A 47 11.92 -3.43 16.53
CA ARG A 47 10.78 -3.18 15.63
C ARG A 47 10.40 -1.71 15.55
N ASP A 48 10.25 -1.05 16.71
CA ASP A 48 9.82 0.35 16.77
C ASP A 48 10.81 1.28 16.08
N ALA A 49 12.10 1.08 16.31
CA ALA A 49 13.15 1.83 15.63
C ALA A 49 13.11 1.63 14.10
N ALA A 50 12.88 0.39 13.65
CA ALA A 50 12.76 0.09 12.23
C ALA A 50 11.52 0.74 11.58
N LEU A 51 10.39 0.78 12.31
CA LEU A 51 9.18 1.47 11.88
C LEU A 51 9.39 2.99 11.79
N THR A 52 10.00 3.61 12.81
CA THR A 52 10.32 5.04 12.81
C THR A 52 11.22 5.41 11.63
N GLN A 53 12.28 4.62 11.38
CA GLN A 53 13.18 4.87 10.26
C GLN A 53 12.45 4.72 8.93
N PHE A 54 11.62 3.70 8.77
CA PHE A 54 10.84 3.49 7.55
C PHE A 54 9.83 4.62 7.30
N GLU A 55 9.12 5.10 8.32
CA GLU A 55 8.22 6.24 8.18
C GLU A 55 8.97 7.48 7.70
N HIS A 56 10.12 7.79 8.32
CA HIS A 56 10.96 8.91 7.91
C HIS A 56 11.35 8.81 6.43
N ASP A 57 11.87 7.66 6.01
CA ASP A 57 12.35 7.45 4.65
C ASP A 57 11.20 7.46 3.62
N ALA A 58 10.04 6.89 3.98
CA ALA A 58 8.85 6.91 3.12
C ALA A 58 8.35 8.35 2.91
N ARG A 59 8.30 9.17 3.96
CA ARG A 59 7.93 10.58 3.85
C ARG A 59 8.94 11.38 3.03
N ALA A 60 10.24 11.14 3.24
CA ALA A 60 11.30 11.78 2.45
C ALA A 60 11.20 11.44 0.95
N ALA A 61 10.74 10.23 0.63
CA ALA A 61 10.46 9.79 -0.74
C ALA A 61 9.13 10.32 -1.32
N GLY A 62 8.37 11.11 -0.55
CA GLY A 62 7.07 11.66 -0.97
C GLY A 62 5.91 10.67 -0.89
N ILE A 63 6.07 9.54 -0.19
CA ILE A 63 4.99 8.58 0.03
C ILE A 63 4.04 9.13 1.08
N THR A 64 2.78 9.33 0.70
CA THR A 64 1.73 9.88 1.56
C THR A 64 0.75 8.82 2.07
N GLN A 65 0.78 7.61 1.51
CA GLN A 65 -0.12 6.52 1.85
C GLN A 65 0.57 5.16 1.69
N LEU A 66 0.32 4.27 2.64
CA LEU A 66 0.65 2.85 2.58
C LEU A 66 -0.67 2.07 2.58
N SER A 67 -0.73 1.00 1.80
CA SER A 67 -1.89 0.11 1.76
C SER A 67 -1.43 -1.33 1.73
N GLU A 68 -1.86 -2.09 2.73
CA GLU A 68 -1.82 -3.55 2.66
C GLU A 68 -3.21 -4.01 2.23
N HIS A 69 -3.30 -4.67 1.07
CA HIS A 69 -4.57 -5.14 0.58
C HIS A 69 -4.80 -6.60 0.95
N ILE A 70 -5.88 -6.80 1.70
CA ILE A 70 -6.99 -7.73 1.43
C ILE A 70 -6.55 -9.11 0.91
N PRO A 71 -6.80 -10.20 1.67
CA PRO A 71 -6.49 -11.57 1.26
C PRO A 71 -6.90 -11.84 -0.19
N LEU A 72 -6.07 -12.59 -0.92
CA LEU A 72 -6.26 -12.87 -2.34
C LEU A 72 -7.68 -13.41 -2.62
N GLU A 73 -8.19 -14.29 -1.75
CA GLU A 73 -9.52 -14.87 -1.85
C GLU A 73 -10.61 -13.79 -1.86
N ARG A 74 -10.46 -12.78 -1.00
CA ARG A 74 -11.37 -11.65 -0.89
C ARG A 74 -11.22 -10.71 -2.10
N THR A 75 -9.99 -10.49 -2.57
CA THR A 75 -9.72 -9.72 -3.80
C THR A 75 -10.35 -10.39 -5.03
N MET A 76 -10.23 -11.72 -5.16
CA MET A 76 -10.83 -12.48 -6.26
C MET A 76 -12.35 -12.50 -6.20
N ALA A 77 -12.95 -12.45 -5.01
CA ALA A 77 -14.40 -12.30 -4.87
C ALA A 77 -14.90 -10.95 -5.44
N TYR A 78 -14.18 -9.85 -5.18
CA TYR A 78 -14.53 -8.54 -5.73
C TYR A 78 -14.38 -8.46 -7.24
N LEU A 79 -13.28 -8.98 -7.80
CA LEU A 79 -13.07 -8.97 -9.25
C LEU A 79 -14.16 -9.74 -10.01
N ARG A 80 -14.64 -10.88 -9.47
CA ARG A 80 -15.75 -11.64 -10.07
C ARG A 80 -17.07 -10.89 -10.06
N GLN A 81 -17.24 -9.94 -9.15
CA GLN A 81 -18.41 -9.07 -9.06
C GLN A 81 -18.24 -7.78 -9.88
N GLY A 82 -17.14 -7.63 -10.64
CA GLY A 82 -16.83 -6.41 -11.38
C GLY A 82 -16.37 -5.25 -10.49
N VAL A 83 -16.04 -5.52 -9.22
CA VAL A 83 -15.56 -4.52 -8.27
C VAL A 83 -14.04 -4.46 -8.33
N HIS A 84 -13.52 -3.29 -8.70
CA HIS A 84 -12.09 -3.00 -8.70
C HIS A 84 -11.74 -2.19 -7.46
N LEU A 85 -11.11 -2.85 -6.48
CA LEU A 85 -10.54 -2.16 -5.33
C LEU A 85 -9.19 -1.59 -5.73
N THR A 86 -9.23 -0.41 -6.35
CA THR A 86 -8.07 0.45 -6.41
C THR A 86 -8.32 1.62 -5.48
N HIS A 87 -7.35 1.91 -4.60
CA HIS A 87 -7.30 3.14 -3.79
C HIS A 87 -7.34 4.44 -4.62
N PHE A 88 -7.48 4.36 -5.94
CA PHE A 88 -7.45 5.48 -6.88
C PHE A 88 -8.65 5.55 -7.84
N ALA A 89 -9.66 4.68 -7.74
CA ALA A 89 -10.87 4.84 -8.55
C ALA A 89 -11.84 5.85 -7.92
N ARG A 90 -11.44 7.14 -7.87
CA ARG A 90 -12.43 8.22 -7.85
C ARG A 90 -12.98 8.39 -9.27
N TYR A 91 -13.90 7.51 -9.66
CA TYR A 91 -14.84 7.87 -10.72
C TYR A 91 -15.84 8.88 -10.14
N ALA A 92 -16.41 9.74 -10.96
CA ALA A 92 -17.59 10.49 -10.57
C ALA A 92 -18.69 9.47 -10.16
N GLY A 93 -18.93 9.33 -8.86
CA GLY A 93 -19.81 8.31 -8.28
C GLY A 93 -19.15 7.06 -7.68
N GLY A 94 -17.83 7.02 -7.47
CA GLY A 94 -17.15 5.91 -6.77
C GLY A 94 -17.31 5.96 -5.25
N TRP A 95 -17.76 4.84 -4.64
CA TRP A 95 -18.05 4.69 -3.20
C TRP A 95 -16.88 4.07 -2.42
N SER A 96 -16.78 4.41 -1.13
CA SER A 96 -15.75 3.92 -0.21
C SER A 96 -16.33 2.91 0.79
N PRO A 97 -15.57 1.87 1.20
CA PRO A 97 -15.96 0.99 2.31
C PRO A 97 -15.94 1.69 3.69
N PHE A 98 -15.60 2.98 3.74
CA PHE A 98 -15.69 3.83 4.94
C PHE A 98 -16.99 4.65 5.02
N ASP A 99 -17.90 4.49 4.05
CA ASP A 99 -19.22 5.13 4.08
C ASP A 99 -20.17 4.27 4.95
N ASP A 100 -20.68 4.83 6.06
CA ASP A 100 -21.57 4.18 7.06
C ASP A 100 -23.04 4.60 6.83
N PRO A 101 -24.04 3.68 6.84
CA PRO A 101 -23.98 2.26 7.14
C PRO A 101 -23.52 1.35 6.00
N TRP A 102 -22.80 0.28 6.35
CA TRP A 102 -22.46 -0.81 5.41
C TRP A 102 -23.42 -2.02 5.54
N PRO A 103 -23.97 -2.54 4.42
CA PRO A 103 -24.16 -1.85 3.14
C PRO A 103 -25.23 -0.75 3.28
N VAL A 104 -25.06 0.37 2.57
CA VAL A 104 -26.15 1.35 2.42
C VAL A 104 -27.24 0.63 1.63
N LYS A 105 -28.42 0.46 2.24
CA LYS A 105 -29.59 -0.06 1.52
C LYS A 105 -30.05 1.04 0.56
N CYS A 106 -29.58 0.99 -0.69
CA CYS A 106 -30.10 1.85 -1.75
C CYS A 106 -31.52 1.39 -2.09
N ASP A 107 -32.52 2.02 -1.49
CA ASP A 107 -33.89 1.89 -1.96
C ASP A 107 -34.01 2.63 -3.28
N SER A 108 -34.00 1.85 -4.37
CA SER A 108 -34.25 2.22 -5.77
C SER A 108 -33.12 2.95 -6.53
N TYR A 109 -32.48 2.19 -7.42
CA TYR A 109 -31.69 2.71 -8.53
C TYR A 109 -32.66 3.18 -9.63
N GLN A 110 -32.95 4.48 -9.72
CA GLN A 110 -33.63 5.06 -10.89
C GLN A 110 -32.68 5.95 -11.69
N GLN A 111 -32.47 5.55 -12.95
CA GLN A 111 -31.97 6.39 -14.05
C GLN A 111 -30.72 7.25 -13.74
N GLY A 112 -29.61 6.58 -13.42
CA GLY A 112 -28.27 7.15 -13.62
C GLY A 112 -27.86 8.28 -12.66
N LYS A 113 -28.62 8.53 -11.59
CA LYS A 113 -28.18 9.35 -10.46
C LYS A 113 -28.45 8.61 -9.17
N ALA A 114 -27.38 8.20 -8.48
CA ALA A 114 -27.48 7.85 -7.08
C ALA A 114 -27.75 9.15 -6.31
N HIS A 115 -28.89 9.26 -5.65
CA HIS A 115 -29.08 10.19 -4.55
C HIS A 115 -28.92 9.40 -3.27
N CYS A 116 -27.82 9.64 -2.57
CA CYS A 116 -27.68 9.30 -1.17
C CYS A 116 -27.81 10.60 -0.37
N PRO A 117 -28.46 10.58 0.82
CA PRO A 117 -28.55 11.74 1.69
C PRO A 117 -27.18 12.26 2.13
#